data_AF-A0A961BXV0-F1
#
_entry.id   AF-A0A961BXV0-F1
#
_cell.length_a   1.000
_cell.length_b   1.000
_cell.length_c   1.000
_cell.angle_alpha   90.00
_cell.angle_beta   90.00
_cell.angle_gamma   90.00
#
_symmetry.space_group_name_H-M   'P 1'
#
loop_
_entity.id
_entity.type
_entity.pdbx_description
1 polymer ?
#
loop_
_entity_poly.entity_id
_entity_poly.type
_entity_poly.pdbx_seq_one_letter_code
_entity_poly.pdbx_strand_id
1 'polypeptide(L)' 'MRYDAAQIAEVLGRPAPTPEQRAVIEAPLTSMLVVAGAGSGKTETMAARVVWLVANGY' A
#
# COMPACT_ATOMS: atom_id res chain seq x y z
N MET A 1 14.72 -8.09 -6.45
CA MET A 1 14.76 -6.68 -6.03
C MET A 1 13.41 -6.38 -5.39
N ARG A 2 13.39 -5.81 -4.17
CA ARG A 2 12.14 -5.56 -3.44
C ARG A 2 11.71 -4.12 -3.72
N TYR A 3 10.47 -3.91 -4.13
CA TYR A 3 9.90 -2.59 -4.38
C TYR A 3 9.22 -2.06 -3.11
N ASP A 4 9.42 -0.79 -2.79
CA ASP A 4 8.62 -0.10 -1.78
C ASP A 4 7.30 0.45 -2.39
N ALA A 5 6.37 0.88 -1.54
CA ALA A 5 5.07 1.35 -2.01
C ALA A 5 5.15 2.64 -2.84
N ALA A 6 6.14 3.50 -2.57
CA ALA A 6 6.32 4.76 -3.28
C ALA A 6 6.85 4.54 -4.70
N GLN A 7 7.79 3.62 -4.87
CA GLN A 7 8.31 3.20 -6.17
C GLN A 7 7.21 2.60 -7.04
N ILE A 8 6.34 1.77 -6.47
CA ILE A 8 5.19 1.22 -7.20
C ILE A 8 4.22 2.33 -7.61
N ALA A 9 3.91 3.27 -6.72
CA ALA A 9 3.03 4.40 -7.04
C ALA A 9 3.60 5.26 -8.18
N GLU A 10 4.92 5.53 -8.16
CA GLU A 10 5.62 6.28 -9.19
C GLU A 10 5.49 5.60 -10.57
N VAL A 11 5.80 4.30 -10.66
CA VAL A 11 5.70 3.54 -11.92
C VAL A 11 4.27 3.50 -12.46
N LEU A 12 3.27 3.52 -11.58
CA LEU A 12 1.85 3.50 -11.94
C LEU A 12 1.26 4.89 -12.21
N GLY A 13 2.04 5.97 -12.09
CA GLY A 13 1.55 7.34 -12.23
C GLY A 13 0.51 7.73 -11.18
N ARG A 14 0.61 7.15 -9.97
CA ARG A 14 -0.27 7.41 -8.83
C ARG A 14 0.36 8.41 -7.85
N PRO A 15 -0.45 9.15 -7.08
CA PRO A 15 0.09 9.96 -5.98
C PRO A 15 0.90 9.11 -5.01
N ALA A 16 1.98 9.68 -4.47
CA ALA A 16 2.77 9.01 -3.44
C ALA A 16 1.89 8.74 -2.20
N PRO A 17 1.90 7.51 -1.64
CA PRO A 17 1.15 7.19 -0.43
C PRO A 17 1.68 7.98 0.77
N THR A 18 0.79 8.34 1.71
CA THR A 18 1.21 8.96 2.98
C THR A 18 2.04 7.99 3.81
N PRO A 19 2.79 8.45 4.83
CA PRO A 19 3.54 7.57 5.71
C PRO A 19 2.68 6.46 6.36
N GLU A 20 1.45 6.79 6.76
CA GLU A 20 0.51 5.84 7.36
C GLU A 20 0.00 4.82 6.32
N GLN A 21 -0.28 5.27 5.10
CA GLN A 21 -0.68 4.38 4.01
C GLN A 21 0.47 3.43 3.63
N ARG A 22 1.71 3.92 3.58
CA ARG A 22 2.90 3.08 3.34
C ARG A 22 3.04 2.01 4.42
N ALA A 23 2.87 2.37 5.69
CA ALA A 23 2.92 1.41 6.79
C ALA A 23 1.88 0.29 6.63
N VAL A 24 0.67 0.62 6.15
CA VAL A 24 -0.38 -0.37 5.84
C VAL A 24 -0.04 -1.21 4.61
N ILE A 25 0.42 -0.58 3.52
CA ILE A 25 0.73 -1.25 2.25
C ILE A 25 1.87 -2.25 2.43
N GLU A 26 2.93 -1.86 3.15
CA GLU A 26 4.17 -2.63 3.30
C GLU A 26 4.17 -3.58 4.52
N ALA A 27 3.07 -3.63 5.29
CA ALA A 27 2.95 -4.50 6.46
C ALA A 27 3.11 -5.99 6.08
N PRO A 28 3.65 -6.84 6.97
CA PRO A 28 3.77 -8.28 6.75
C PRO A 28 2.46 -8.95 6.31
N LEU A 29 2.55 -10.06 5.56
CA LEU A 29 1.38 -10.84 5.14
C LEU A 29 0.84 -11.69 6.31
N THR A 30 0.18 -11.01 7.24
CA THR A 30 -0.53 -11.60 8.38
C THR A 30 -1.87 -10.89 8.54
N SER A 31 -2.78 -11.44 9.36
CA SER A 31 -4.01 -10.72 9.73
C SER A 31 -3.67 -9.35 10.34
N MET A 32 -4.38 -8.30 9.91
CA MET A 32 -4.18 -6.93 10.36
C MET A 32 -5.50 -6.17 10.49
N LEU A 33 -5.54 -5.20 11.41
CA LEU A 33 -6.64 -4.26 11.57
C LEU A 33 -6.14 -2.85 11.25
N VAL A 34 -6.86 -2.14 10.39
CA VAL A 34 -6.60 -0.72 10.09
C VAL A 34 -7.85 0.08 10.42
N VAL A 35 -7.71 1.05 11.32
CA VAL A 35 -8.78 1.99 11.65
C VAL A 35 -8.57 3.26 10.83
N ALA A 36 -9.56 3.63 10.03
CA ALA A 36 -9.45 4.73 9.08
C ALA A 36 -10.79 5.44 8.85
N GLY A 37 -10.75 6.77 8.95
CA GLY A 37 -11.93 7.64 8.80
C GLY A 37 -12.55 7.63 7.40
N ALA A 38 -13.73 8.23 7.26
CA ALA A 38 -14.34 8.44 5.94
C ALA A 38 -13.44 9.34 5.07
N GLY A 39 -13.33 9.05 3.78
CA GLY A 39 -12.50 9.82 2.84
C GLY A 39 -10.97 9.62 2.95
N SER A 40 -10.48 8.80 3.87
CA SER A 40 -9.02 8.61 4.08
C SER A 40 -8.31 7.74 3.01
N GLY A 41 -8.99 7.39 1.92
CA GLY A 41 -8.41 6.54 0.86
C GLY A 41 -8.27 5.05 1.22
N LYS A 42 -9.16 4.49 2.04
CA LYS A 42 -9.13 3.05 2.44
C LYS A 42 -9.02 2.10 1.24
N THR A 43 -9.89 2.25 0.25
CA THR A 43 -9.92 1.40 -0.94
C THR A 43 -8.63 1.49 -1.74
N GLU A 44 -8.11 2.71 -1.97
CA GLU A 44 -6.85 2.92 -2.66
C GLU A 44 -5.68 2.28 -1.90
N THR A 45 -5.64 2.43 -0.57
CA THR A 45 -4.61 1.84 0.28
C THR A 45 -4.63 0.32 0.22
N MET A 46 -5.82 -0.30 0.27
CA MET A 46 -5.96 -1.76 0.14
C MET A 46 -5.61 -2.27 -1.26
N ALA A 47 -5.97 -1.52 -2.32
CA ALA A 47 -5.59 -1.87 -3.69
C ALA A 47 -4.06 -1.80 -3.88
N ALA A 48 -3.42 -0.73 -3.40
CA ALA A 48 -1.98 -0.57 -3.42
C ALA A 48 -1.25 -1.69 -2.62
N ARG A 49 -1.83 -2.14 -1.51
CA ARG A 49 -1.34 -3.31 -0.76
C ARG A 49 -1.32 -4.59 -1.59
N VAL A 50 -2.40 -4.87 -2.33
CA VAL A 50 -2.44 -6.05 -3.21
C VAL A 50 -1.37 -5.96 -4.30
N VAL A 51 -1.23 -4.80 -4.94
CA VAL A 51 -0.19 -4.60 -5.96
C VAL A 51 1.21 -4.78 -5.36
N TRP A 52 1.46 -4.22 -4.17
CA TRP A 52 2.74 -4.36 -3.49
C TRP A 52 3.07 -5.82 -3.14
N LEU A 53 2.08 -6.60 -2.69
CA LEU A 53 2.26 -8.03 -2.42
C LEU A 53 2.65 -8.79 -3.71
N VAL A 54 1.90 -8.58 -4.79
CA VAL A 54 2.17 -9.24 -6.08
C VAL A 54 3.54 -8.83 -6.65
N ALA A 55 3.87 -7.55 -6.63
CA ALA A 55 5.14 -7.02 -7.14
C ALA A 55 6.36 -7.56 -6.36
N ASN A 56 6.16 -7.97 -5.10
CA ASN A 56 7.21 -8.49 -4.24
C ASN A 56 7.18 -10.03 -4.06
N GLY A 57 6.32 -10.73 -4.79
CA GLY A 57 6.29 -12.20 -4.84
C GLY A 57 5.64 -12.88 -3.64
N TYR A 58 4.62 -12.24 -3.05
CA TYR A 58 3.76 -12.83 -2.01
C TYR A 58 2.59 -13.62 -2.58
#